data_AF-A0A3P7L6N0-F1
#
_entry.id   AF-A0A3P7L6N0-F1
#
_cell.length_a   1.000
_cell.length_b   1.000
_cell.length_c   1.000
_cell.angle_alpha   90.00
_cell.angle_beta   90.00
_cell.angle_gamma   90.00
#
_symmetry.space_group_name_H-M   'P 1'
#
loop_
_entity.id
_entity.type
_entity.pdbx_description
1 polymer ?
#
loop_
_entity_poly.entity_id
_entity_poly.type
_entity_poly.pdbx_seq_one_letter_code
_entity_poly.pdbx_strand_id
1 'polypeptide(L)'
;MGSPFNLDSVDEALKEALQSPVYEEVHRILYGEPHPEIEVPKEALTIAEKNSFDLKCYKIAAEPEQEIEVPKEALTIAEKNNFELKCYKIAAEPEQLRAPRKVRVAAIQFSCALPASAPIEEQRAANHQKAATMIEAAAAAGANVVCMHEFWAMPYVFCTRERLPWTEFAESAEDGPTTKFMCQLAVKHNLVIVSSILERDDSKDEVLWNTAVVISNSGAIIGKSRKNHIPRIGDFQESTYFMESTLGHPVFETAFGVFNLLFLLLRSRTFDDYLNKEHLVCFE
;
A
#
# COMPACT_ATOMS: atom_id res chain seq x y z
N MET A 1 23.10 36.21 -7.06
CA MET A 1 22.29 37.44 -6.97
C MET A 1 21.18 37.15 -5.97
N GLY A 2 21.27 37.75 -4.78
CA GLY A 2 20.26 37.55 -3.73
C GLY A 2 18.92 38.14 -4.15
N SER A 3 17.83 37.55 -3.68
CA SER A 3 16.48 38.08 -3.85
C SER A 3 16.44 39.57 -3.46
N PRO A 4 15.82 40.47 -4.25
CA PRO A 4 15.65 41.88 -3.89
C PRO A 4 14.67 42.09 -2.72
N PHE A 5 14.02 41.02 -2.25
CA PHE A 5 13.19 41.03 -1.05
C PHE A 5 13.96 40.40 0.10
N ASN A 6 14.21 41.20 1.14
CA ASN A 6 14.72 40.73 2.43
C ASN A 6 13.53 40.11 3.18
N LEU A 7 13.20 38.88 2.82
CA LEU A 7 12.12 38.07 3.39
C LEU A 7 12.79 36.97 4.22
N ASP A 8 12.80 37.12 5.55
CA ASP A 8 13.36 36.13 6.47
C ASP A 8 12.48 34.86 6.47
N SER A 9 11.16 35.01 6.53
CA SER A 9 10.20 33.95 6.25
C SER A 9 8.87 34.47 5.70
N VAL A 10 8.14 33.61 4.97
CA VAL A 10 6.78 33.93 4.49
C VAL A 10 5.83 34.14 5.67
N ASP A 11 5.99 33.38 6.75
CA ASP A 11 5.14 33.48 7.94
C ASP A 11 5.36 34.82 8.69
N GLU A 12 6.60 35.27 8.84
CA GLU A 12 6.89 36.58 9.45
C GLU A 12 6.36 37.73 8.60
N ALA A 13 6.54 37.68 7.28
CA ALA A 13 5.98 38.69 6.41
C ALA A 13 4.45 38.72 6.43
N LEU A 14 3.78 37.57 6.57
CA LEU A 14 2.34 37.50 6.76
C LEU A 14 1.92 38.11 8.12
N LYS A 15 2.65 37.82 9.20
CA LYS A 15 2.41 38.39 10.54
C LYS A 15 2.62 39.90 10.58
N GLU A 16 3.62 40.41 9.87
CA GLU A 16 3.90 41.84 9.80
C GLU A 16 2.89 42.60 8.94
N ALA A 17 2.44 41.99 7.84
CA ALA A 17 1.55 42.64 6.88
C ALA A 17 0.06 42.53 7.22
N LEU A 18 -0.35 41.51 7.97
CA LEU A 18 -1.77 41.22 8.26
C LEU A 18 -2.04 41.29 9.77
N GLN A 19 -3.16 41.91 10.14
CA GLN A 19 -3.66 41.90 11.52
C GLN A 19 -4.75 40.83 11.71
N SER A 20 -4.89 40.32 12.93
CA SER A 20 -6.03 39.46 13.30
C SER A 20 -7.35 40.25 13.17
N PRO A 21 -8.44 39.64 12.64
CA PRO A 21 -8.64 38.21 12.34
C PRO A 21 -8.19 37.78 10.93
N VAL A 22 -7.76 38.70 10.07
CA VAL A 22 -7.40 38.40 8.67
C VAL A 22 -6.16 37.53 8.58
N TYR A 23 -5.15 37.79 9.42
CA TYR A 23 -3.96 36.94 9.51
C TYR A 23 -4.33 35.49 9.85
N GLU A 24 -5.19 35.28 10.86
CA GLU A 24 -5.60 33.95 11.29
C GLU A 24 -6.33 33.19 10.17
N GLU A 25 -7.23 33.86 9.44
CA GLU A 25 -7.96 33.22 8.34
C GLU A 25 -7.05 32.92 7.15
N VAL A 26 -6.12 33.83 6.82
CA VAL A 26 -5.12 33.59 5.76
C VAL A 26 -4.17 32.45 6.16
N HIS A 27 -3.70 32.44 7.40
CA HIS A 27 -2.83 31.38 7.92
C HIS A 27 -3.55 30.04 7.94
N ARG A 28 -4.81 29.99 8.37
CA ARG A 28 -5.66 28.78 8.34
C ARG A 28 -5.90 28.27 6.92
N ILE A 29 -6.10 29.16 5.95
CA ILE A 29 -6.26 28.79 4.53
C ILE A 29 -4.95 28.24 3.94
N LEU A 30 -3.81 28.86 4.27
CA LEU A 30 -2.51 28.49 3.70
C LEU A 30 -1.87 27.27 4.36
N TYR A 31 -2.00 27.15 5.68
CA TYR A 31 -1.26 26.18 6.50
C TYR A 31 -2.15 25.23 7.29
N GLY A 32 -3.47 25.44 7.29
CA GLY A 32 -4.40 24.66 8.10
C GLY A 32 -4.46 25.10 9.56
N GLU A 33 -5.10 24.29 10.39
CA GLU A 33 -5.15 24.51 11.85
C GLU A 33 -3.74 24.39 12.46
N PRO A 34 -3.35 25.28 13.40
CA PRO A 34 -2.02 25.25 14.00
C PRO A 34 -1.80 23.95 14.80
N HIS A 35 -0.69 23.28 14.53
CA HIS A 35 -0.26 22.12 15.30
C HIS A 35 0.54 22.55 16.54
N PRO A 36 0.38 21.89 17.71
CA PRO A 36 1.20 22.16 18.88
C PRO A 36 2.69 22.00 18.58
N GLU A 37 3.49 23.06 18.79
CA GLU A 37 4.95 22.98 18.69
C GLU A 37 5.52 22.14 19.84
N ILE A 38 6.55 21.34 19.55
CA ILE A 38 7.32 20.59 20.54
C ILE A 38 8.76 21.09 20.56
N GLU A 39 9.37 21.03 21.75
CA GLU A 39 10.75 21.49 21.94
C GLU A 39 11.71 20.67 21.07
N VAL A 40 12.47 21.38 20.24
CA VAL A 40 13.49 20.77 19.38
C VAL A 40 14.71 20.44 20.25
N PRO A 41 15.25 19.20 20.21
CA PRO A 41 16.48 18.87 20.92
C PRO A 41 17.62 19.85 20.57
N LYS A 42 18.35 20.33 21.57
CA LYS A 42 19.41 21.35 21.42
C LYS A 42 20.47 20.96 20.39
N GLU A 43 20.78 19.67 20.31
CA GLU A 43 21.72 19.09 19.33
C GLU A 43 21.23 19.31 17.89
N ALA A 44 19.92 19.13 17.64
CA ALA A 44 19.33 19.32 16.32
C ALA A 44 19.26 20.80 15.93
N LEU A 45 18.97 21.70 16.89
CA LEU A 45 19.05 23.15 16.68
C LEU A 45 20.48 23.59 16.31
N THR A 46 21.50 23.02 16.97
CA THR A 46 22.91 23.34 16.70
C THR A 46 23.31 22.93 15.28
N ILE A 47 22.78 21.81 14.79
CA ILE A 47 23.00 21.35 13.40
C ILE A 47 22.28 22.28 12.42
N ALA A 48 21.06 22.71 12.73
CA ALA A 48 20.26 23.61 11.91
C ALA A 48 20.95 24.96 11.71
N GLU A 49 21.41 25.57 12.81
CA GLU A 49 22.20 26.82 12.80
C GLU A 49 23.48 26.68 11.97
N LYS A 50 24.24 25.59 12.16
CA LYS A 50 25.50 25.35 11.44
C LYS A 50 25.31 25.23 9.93
N ASN A 51 24.16 24.72 9.48
CA ASN A 51 23.87 24.47 8.06
C ASN A 51 22.88 25.49 7.47
N SER A 52 22.57 26.56 8.21
CA SER A 52 21.72 27.67 7.76
C SER A 52 20.33 27.22 7.27
N PHE A 53 19.66 26.37 8.06
CA PHE A 53 18.26 26.03 7.85
C PHE A 53 17.46 26.16 9.15
N ASP A 54 16.18 26.50 9.04
CA ASP A 54 15.27 26.55 10.19
C ASP A 54 14.77 25.17 10.57
N LEU A 55 14.65 24.91 11.87
CA LEU A 55 14.12 23.66 12.39
C LEU A 55 13.01 23.95 13.40
N LYS A 56 11.79 23.55 13.05
CA LYS A 56 10.63 23.53 13.94
C LYS A 56 10.05 22.12 14.01
N CYS A 57 9.63 21.72 15.20
CA CYS A 57 8.98 20.43 15.41
C CYS A 57 7.53 20.65 15.83
N TYR A 58 6.62 19.93 15.19
CA TYR A 58 5.20 19.98 15.48
C TYR A 58 4.72 18.60 15.92
N LYS A 59 3.81 18.54 16.89
CA LYS A 59 3.09 17.33 17.25
C LYS A 59 1.77 17.29 16.51
N ILE A 60 1.67 16.36 15.58
CA ILE A 60 0.39 15.96 15.00
C ILE A 60 -0.06 14.75 15.81
N ALA A 61 -1.07 14.93 16.67
CA ALA A 61 -1.67 13.83 17.39
C ALA A 61 -2.59 13.08 16.42
N ALA A 62 -2.22 11.85 16.06
CA ALA A 62 -3.18 10.91 15.49
C ALA A 62 -4.06 10.37 16.61
N GLU A 63 -5.35 10.16 16.31
CA GLU A 63 -6.20 9.37 17.20
C GLU A 63 -5.58 7.99 17.40
N PRO A 64 -5.62 7.44 18.63
CA PRO A 64 -5.04 6.13 18.90
C PRO A 64 -5.73 5.03 18.07
N GLU A 65 -4.95 4.06 17.62
CA GLU A 65 -5.44 2.88 16.92
C GLU A 65 -6.49 2.15 17.77
N GLN A 66 -7.68 1.92 17.22
CA GLN A 66 -8.72 1.15 17.91
C GLN A 66 -8.58 -0.33 17.56
N GLU A 67 -7.77 -1.06 18.31
CA GLU A 67 -7.68 -2.52 18.17
C GLU A 67 -9.02 -3.19 18.49
N ILE A 68 -9.39 -4.18 17.68
CA ILE A 68 -10.56 -5.03 17.91
C ILE A 68 -10.12 -6.48 18.13
N GLU A 69 -10.91 -7.21 18.92
CA GLU A 69 -10.62 -8.61 19.22
C GLU A 69 -10.64 -9.46 17.95
N VAL A 70 -9.53 -10.16 17.71
CA VAL A 70 -9.40 -11.08 16.59
C VAL A 70 -10.16 -12.39 16.93
N PRO A 71 -10.99 -12.93 16.02
CA PRO A 71 -11.64 -14.21 16.25
C PRO A 71 -10.64 -15.34 16.56
N LYS A 72 -10.96 -16.17 17.56
CA LYS A 72 -10.08 -17.26 18.04
C LYS A 72 -9.63 -18.22 16.94
N GLU A 73 -10.51 -18.51 15.98
CA GLU A 73 -10.21 -19.35 14.84
C GLU A 73 -9.08 -18.74 13.99
N ALA A 74 -9.19 -17.45 13.67
CA ALA A 74 -8.17 -16.74 12.89
C ALA A 74 -6.82 -16.66 13.65
N LEU A 75 -6.86 -16.42 14.96
CA LEU A 75 -5.66 -16.45 15.81
C LEU A 75 -4.99 -17.82 15.80
N THR A 76 -5.77 -18.90 15.89
CA THR A 76 -5.24 -20.27 15.87
C THR A 76 -4.52 -20.56 14.55
N ILE A 77 -5.07 -20.09 13.41
CA ILE A 77 -4.43 -20.23 12.10
C ILE A 77 -3.12 -19.42 12.07
N ALA A 78 -3.14 -18.19 12.56
CA ALA A 78 -1.96 -17.32 12.61
C ALA A 78 -0.83 -17.90 13.48
N GLU A 79 -1.15 -18.35 14.69
CA GLU A 79 -0.20 -18.97 15.62
C GLU A 79 0.40 -20.25 15.05
N LYS A 80 -0.43 -21.13 14.48
CA LYS A 80 0.01 -22.40 13.88
C LYS A 80 0.98 -22.19 12.71
N ASN A 81 0.80 -21.11 11.96
CA ASN A 81 1.56 -20.81 10.76
C ASN A 81 2.57 -19.65 10.95
N ASN A 82 2.77 -19.22 12.19
CA ASN A 82 3.80 -18.27 12.62
C ASN A 82 3.77 -16.92 11.88
N PHE A 83 2.60 -16.28 11.79
CA PHE A 83 2.48 -14.90 11.31
C PHE A 83 1.66 -14.03 12.26
N GLU A 84 1.87 -12.72 12.20
CA GLU A 84 1.17 -11.75 13.02
C GLU A 84 -0.18 -11.40 12.40
N LEU A 85 -1.24 -11.42 13.22
CA LEU A 85 -2.58 -11.00 12.84
C LEU A 85 -3.07 -9.92 13.80
N LYS A 86 -3.37 -8.74 13.25
CA LYS A 86 -3.95 -7.62 13.99
C LYS A 86 -5.20 -7.11 13.31
N CYS A 87 -6.18 -6.70 14.10
CA CYS A 87 -7.42 -6.12 13.63
C CYS A 87 -7.64 -4.76 14.26
N TYR A 88 -7.96 -3.77 13.43
CA TYR A 88 -8.22 -2.39 13.84
C TYR A 88 -9.58 -1.95 13.32
N LYS A 89 -10.15 -0.92 13.93
CA LYS A 89 -11.42 -0.34 13.53
C LYS A 89 -11.27 1.14 13.22
N ILE A 90 -11.87 1.57 12.12
CA ILE A 90 -12.02 2.98 11.77
C ILE A 90 -13.51 3.30 11.82
N ALA A 91 -13.94 3.99 12.88
CA ALA A 91 -15.34 4.36 13.04
C ALA A 91 -15.68 5.66 12.28
N ALA A 92 -16.91 5.73 11.79
CA ALA A 92 -17.53 6.96 11.30
C ALA A 92 -18.70 7.33 12.22
N GLU A 93 -19.04 8.62 12.26
CA GLU A 93 -20.19 9.11 13.00
C GLU A 93 -21.50 8.51 12.45
N PRO A 94 -22.47 8.16 13.32
CA PRO A 94 -23.75 7.63 12.86
C PRO A 94 -24.53 8.63 12.00
N GLU A 95 -25.01 8.18 10.84
CA GLU A 95 -25.93 8.97 10.02
C GLU A 95 -27.39 8.70 10.42
N GLN A 96 -28.23 9.75 10.32
CA GLN A 96 -29.67 9.62 10.56
C GLN A 96 -30.41 8.90 9.42
N LEU A 97 -29.90 9.00 8.20
CA LEU A 97 -30.60 8.56 6.98
C LEU A 97 -30.00 7.29 6.36
N ARG A 98 -28.79 6.88 6.77
CA ARG A 98 -28.11 5.72 6.20
C ARG A 98 -27.67 4.77 7.29
N ALA A 99 -27.88 3.48 7.05
CA ALA A 99 -27.28 2.44 7.87
C ALA A 99 -25.76 2.43 7.66
N PRO A 100 -24.97 2.06 8.69
CA PRO A 100 -23.53 1.95 8.56
C PRO A 100 -23.16 0.86 7.55
N ARG A 101 -22.28 1.18 6.60
CA ARG A 101 -21.70 0.22 5.68
C ARG A 101 -20.36 -0.26 6.24
N LYS A 102 -20.41 -1.35 7.01
CA LYS A 102 -19.21 -1.99 7.57
C LYS A 102 -18.55 -2.87 6.52
N VAL A 103 -17.23 -2.74 6.38
CA VAL A 103 -16.45 -3.52 5.44
C VAL A 103 -15.15 -3.87 6.12
N ARG A 104 -14.82 -5.17 6.17
CA ARG A 104 -13.54 -5.61 6.70
C ARG A 104 -12.53 -5.81 5.58
N VAL A 105 -11.42 -5.09 5.60
CA VAL A 105 -10.35 -5.13 4.59
C VAL A 105 -9.10 -5.74 5.20
N ALA A 106 -8.55 -6.77 4.58
CA ALA A 106 -7.31 -7.43 4.97
C ALA A 106 -6.17 -7.05 4.02
N ALA A 107 -5.06 -6.55 4.57
CA ALA A 107 -3.80 -6.33 3.87
C ALA A 107 -2.81 -7.42 4.26
N ILE A 108 -2.24 -8.11 3.28
CA ILE A 108 -1.35 -9.27 3.48
C ILE A 108 0.07 -8.93 3.03
N GLN A 109 1.04 -9.22 3.89
CA GLN A 109 2.46 -9.10 3.59
C GLN A 109 3.23 -10.33 4.09
N PHE A 110 4.08 -10.89 3.21
CA PHE A 110 5.00 -11.95 3.60
C PHE A 110 6.30 -11.94 2.80
N SER A 111 7.32 -12.61 3.34
CA SER A 111 8.57 -12.91 2.64
C SER A 111 8.43 -14.14 1.74
N CYS A 112 9.20 -14.19 0.64
CA CYS A 112 9.21 -15.34 -0.26
C CYS A 112 9.48 -16.65 0.49
N ALA A 113 8.71 -17.68 0.19
CA ALA A 113 8.79 -18.97 0.89
C ALA A 113 10.07 -19.77 0.54
N LEU A 114 10.63 -19.55 -0.64
CA LEU A 114 11.82 -20.22 -1.15
C LEU A 114 12.89 -19.20 -1.57
N PRO A 115 14.18 -19.58 -1.60
CA PRO A 115 15.24 -18.70 -2.08
C PRO A 115 15.05 -18.39 -3.56
N ALA A 116 15.50 -17.20 -3.98
CA ALA A 116 15.36 -16.73 -5.37
C ALA A 116 16.08 -17.64 -6.40
N SER A 117 17.00 -18.49 -5.96
CA SER A 117 17.71 -19.48 -6.80
C SER A 117 16.93 -20.77 -7.07
N ALA A 118 15.78 -20.99 -6.42
CA ALA A 118 14.94 -22.16 -6.66
C ALA A 118 14.24 -22.09 -8.04
N PRO A 119 13.69 -23.19 -8.58
CA PRO A 119 12.89 -23.14 -9.80
C PRO A 119 11.68 -22.19 -9.68
N ILE A 120 11.38 -21.43 -10.73
CA ILE A 120 10.33 -20.39 -10.74
C ILE A 120 8.95 -20.94 -10.39
N GLU A 121 8.61 -22.11 -10.93
CA GLU A 121 7.34 -22.78 -10.65
C GLU A 121 7.20 -23.16 -9.16
N GLU A 122 8.25 -23.70 -8.56
CA GLU A 122 8.27 -24.05 -7.14
C GLU A 122 8.16 -22.82 -6.25
N GLN A 123 8.87 -21.73 -6.59
CA GLN A 123 8.76 -20.44 -5.87
C GLN A 123 7.32 -19.92 -5.89
N ARG A 124 6.68 -19.90 -7.07
CA ARG A 124 5.29 -19.46 -7.22
C ARG A 124 4.34 -20.32 -6.39
N ALA A 125 4.45 -21.64 -6.51
CA ALA A 125 3.60 -22.58 -5.79
C ALA A 125 3.75 -22.46 -4.27
N ALA A 126 4.97 -22.28 -3.76
CA ALA A 126 5.22 -22.09 -2.34
C ALA A 126 4.63 -20.76 -1.82
N ASN A 127 4.74 -19.67 -2.59
CA ASN A 127 4.11 -18.40 -2.27
C ASN A 127 2.57 -18.50 -2.32
N HIS A 128 2.00 -19.23 -3.28
CA HIS A 128 0.55 -19.51 -3.35
C HIS A 128 0.06 -20.21 -2.09
N GLN A 129 0.76 -21.26 -1.63
CA GLN A 129 0.39 -21.97 -0.40
C GLN A 129 0.41 -21.05 0.83
N LYS A 130 1.44 -20.21 0.96
CA LYS A 130 1.54 -19.24 2.05
C LYS A 130 0.41 -18.22 2.01
N ALA A 131 0.10 -17.68 0.83
CA ALA A 131 -1.01 -16.76 0.62
C ALA A 131 -2.36 -17.40 0.95
N ALA A 132 -2.62 -18.65 0.54
CA ALA A 132 -3.86 -19.36 0.86
C ALA A 132 -4.10 -19.43 2.38
N THR A 133 -3.07 -19.79 3.14
CA THR A 133 -3.17 -19.89 4.61
C THR A 133 -3.47 -18.53 5.25
N MET A 134 -2.84 -17.46 4.80
CA MET A 134 -3.11 -16.10 5.31
C MET A 134 -4.49 -15.59 4.88
N ILE A 135 -4.93 -15.89 3.66
CA ILE A 135 -6.28 -15.58 3.17
C ILE A 135 -7.34 -16.33 3.98
N GLU A 136 -7.08 -17.59 4.35
CA GLU A 136 -7.97 -18.37 5.20
C GLU A 136 -8.10 -17.75 6.61
N ALA A 137 -6.99 -17.28 7.19
CA ALA A 137 -7.03 -16.54 8.44
C ALA A 137 -7.78 -15.19 8.30
N ALA A 138 -7.58 -14.47 7.20
CA ALA A 138 -8.32 -13.24 6.92
C ALA A 138 -9.83 -13.50 6.80
N ALA A 139 -10.22 -14.58 6.12
CA ALA A 139 -11.61 -15.02 6.00
C ALA A 139 -12.21 -15.40 7.36
N ALA A 140 -11.47 -16.16 8.18
CA ALA A 140 -11.87 -16.50 9.55
C ALA A 140 -11.95 -15.24 10.45
N ALA A 141 -11.13 -14.23 10.16
CA ALA A 141 -11.22 -12.90 10.75
C ALA A 141 -12.35 -12.06 10.12
N GLY A 142 -13.23 -12.61 9.29
CA GLY A 142 -14.41 -11.92 8.75
C GLY A 142 -14.10 -10.88 7.67
N ALA A 143 -12.94 -10.93 7.02
CA ALA A 143 -12.62 -10.06 5.90
C ALA A 143 -13.66 -10.17 4.79
N ASN A 144 -13.88 -9.06 4.07
CA ASN A 144 -14.69 -8.99 2.86
C ASN A 144 -13.81 -8.70 1.63
N VAL A 145 -12.73 -7.95 1.83
CA VAL A 145 -11.76 -7.60 0.79
C VAL A 145 -10.37 -8.01 1.27
N VAL A 146 -9.58 -8.65 0.42
CA VAL A 146 -8.16 -8.93 0.65
C VAL A 146 -7.32 -8.21 -0.40
N CYS A 147 -6.25 -7.55 0.03
CA CYS A 147 -5.25 -6.92 -0.82
C CYS A 147 -3.88 -7.55 -0.58
N MET A 148 -3.28 -8.08 -1.64
CA MET A 148 -1.91 -8.60 -1.62
C MET A 148 -0.90 -7.48 -1.88
N HIS A 149 0.30 -7.63 -1.32
CA HIS A 149 1.40 -6.73 -1.64
C HIS A 149 1.87 -6.85 -3.11
N GLU A 150 2.67 -5.87 -3.54
CA GLU A 150 3.19 -5.80 -4.91
C GLU A 150 4.02 -7.05 -5.26
N PHE A 151 3.74 -7.64 -6.43
CA PHE A 151 4.41 -8.83 -6.97
C PHE A 151 4.50 -10.02 -6.00
N TRP A 152 3.48 -10.24 -5.18
CA TRP A 152 3.52 -11.20 -4.07
C TRP A 152 3.89 -12.65 -4.43
N ALA A 153 3.64 -13.07 -5.67
CA ALA A 153 3.93 -14.43 -6.12
C ALA A 153 5.38 -14.63 -6.60
N MET A 154 6.23 -13.60 -6.58
CA MET A 154 7.63 -13.66 -7.02
C MET A 154 8.57 -12.86 -6.12
N PRO A 155 9.89 -13.11 -6.14
CA PRO A 155 10.84 -12.24 -5.47
C PRO A 155 10.90 -10.86 -6.15
N TYR A 156 11.20 -9.83 -5.37
CA TYR A 156 11.40 -8.48 -5.89
C TYR A 156 12.80 -8.36 -6.52
N VAL A 157 12.90 -8.66 -7.82
CA VAL A 157 14.18 -8.85 -8.54
C VAL A 157 14.58 -7.68 -9.43
N PHE A 158 13.80 -6.60 -9.45
CA PHE A 158 14.01 -5.49 -10.40
C PHE A 158 15.34 -4.74 -10.20
N CYS A 159 15.94 -4.85 -9.01
CA CYS A 159 17.29 -4.35 -8.73
C CYS A 159 18.40 -5.07 -9.50
N THR A 160 18.19 -6.33 -9.92
CA THR A 160 19.18 -7.13 -10.67
C THR A 160 19.39 -6.65 -12.09
N ARG A 161 18.36 -6.03 -12.70
CA ARG A 161 18.29 -5.65 -14.13
C ARG A 161 18.43 -6.83 -15.11
N GLU A 162 18.42 -8.06 -14.63
CA GLU A 162 18.47 -9.26 -15.46
C GLU A 162 17.07 -9.62 -15.95
N ARG A 163 16.86 -9.87 -17.25
CA ARG A 163 15.52 -10.26 -17.72
C ARG A 163 15.21 -11.73 -17.45
N LEU A 164 16.21 -12.59 -17.56
CA LEU A 164 16.07 -14.03 -17.34
C LEU A 164 16.73 -14.41 -16.01
N PRO A 165 16.14 -15.35 -15.25
CA PRO A 165 14.91 -16.09 -15.57
C PRO A 165 13.62 -15.31 -15.16
N TRP A 166 13.76 -14.12 -14.58
CA TRP A 166 12.67 -13.40 -13.89
C TRP A 166 11.41 -13.09 -14.71
N THR A 167 11.56 -12.84 -16.01
CA THR A 167 10.41 -12.57 -16.89
C THR A 167 9.53 -13.80 -17.14
N GLU A 168 9.96 -15.01 -16.76
CA GLU A 168 9.12 -16.22 -16.76
C GLU A 168 8.09 -16.23 -15.61
N PHE A 169 8.25 -15.37 -14.59
CA PHE A 169 7.18 -15.13 -13.62
C PHE A 169 5.97 -14.43 -14.25
N ALA A 170 6.16 -13.75 -15.39
CA ALA A 170 5.08 -13.02 -16.04
C ALA A 170 3.97 -13.95 -16.54
N GLU A 171 2.72 -13.57 -16.31
CA GLU A 171 1.56 -14.39 -16.63
C GLU A 171 0.39 -13.56 -17.17
N SER A 172 -0.58 -14.21 -17.81
CA SER A 172 -1.81 -13.52 -18.23
C SER A 172 -2.59 -13.01 -17.01
N ALA A 173 -3.02 -11.76 -17.04
CA ALA A 173 -3.86 -11.20 -15.97
C ALA A 173 -5.21 -11.92 -15.82
N GLU A 174 -5.73 -12.51 -16.90
CA GLU A 174 -7.05 -13.12 -16.94
C GLU A 174 -6.97 -14.65 -16.81
N ASP A 175 -5.97 -15.27 -17.44
CA ASP A 175 -5.83 -16.72 -17.54
C ASP A 175 -4.63 -17.31 -16.81
N GLY A 176 -3.81 -16.45 -16.18
CA GLY A 176 -2.61 -16.86 -15.46
C GLY A 176 -2.93 -17.75 -14.26
N PRO A 177 -2.00 -18.64 -13.88
CA PRO A 177 -2.20 -19.57 -12.76
C PRO A 177 -2.46 -18.84 -11.44
N THR A 178 -1.83 -17.69 -11.18
CA THR A 178 -2.09 -16.93 -9.95
C THR A 178 -3.51 -16.35 -9.92
N THR A 179 -4.00 -15.78 -11.02
CA THR A 179 -5.37 -15.26 -11.07
C THR A 179 -6.37 -16.40 -10.88
N LYS A 180 -6.20 -17.53 -11.55
CA LYS A 180 -7.08 -18.71 -11.40
C LYS A 180 -7.10 -19.24 -9.97
N PHE A 181 -5.93 -19.30 -9.34
CA PHE A 181 -5.80 -19.67 -7.93
C PHE A 181 -6.55 -18.70 -7.01
N MET A 182 -6.39 -17.39 -7.21
CA MET A 182 -7.09 -16.37 -6.42
C MET A 182 -8.60 -16.39 -6.67
N CYS A 183 -9.08 -16.66 -7.88
CA CYS A 183 -10.51 -16.84 -8.18
C CYS A 183 -11.12 -17.98 -7.36
N GLN A 184 -10.40 -19.09 -7.18
CA GLN A 184 -10.87 -20.21 -6.35
C GLN A 184 -10.99 -19.81 -4.87
N LEU A 185 -10.00 -19.08 -4.35
CA LEU A 185 -10.03 -18.58 -2.97
C LEU A 185 -11.13 -17.53 -2.75
N ALA A 186 -11.32 -16.64 -3.72
CA ALA A 186 -12.37 -15.63 -3.70
C ALA A 186 -13.76 -16.28 -3.55
N VAL A 187 -14.05 -17.33 -4.34
CA VAL A 187 -15.31 -18.09 -4.22
C VAL A 187 -15.39 -18.85 -2.90
N LYS A 188 -14.32 -19.58 -2.54
CA LYS A 188 -14.28 -20.42 -1.34
C LYS A 188 -14.61 -19.62 -0.07
N HIS A 189 -14.08 -18.39 0.01
CA HIS A 189 -14.18 -17.56 1.20
C HIS A 189 -15.14 -16.36 1.05
N ASN A 190 -15.83 -16.23 -0.10
CA ASN A 190 -16.69 -15.09 -0.42
C ASN A 190 -15.99 -13.73 -0.26
N LEU A 191 -14.76 -13.64 -0.79
CA LEU A 191 -13.87 -12.47 -0.68
C LEU A 191 -13.71 -11.78 -2.02
N VAL A 192 -13.68 -10.44 -2.02
CA VAL A 192 -13.06 -9.70 -3.12
C VAL A 192 -11.55 -9.74 -2.91
N ILE A 193 -10.78 -10.08 -3.95
CA ILE A 193 -9.32 -10.18 -3.88
C ILE A 193 -8.67 -9.23 -4.88
N VAL A 194 -7.71 -8.44 -4.41
CA VAL A 194 -6.81 -7.64 -5.24
C VAL A 194 -5.44 -8.34 -5.27
N SER A 195 -5.03 -8.78 -6.46
CA SER A 195 -3.78 -9.52 -6.66
C SER A 195 -2.85 -8.76 -7.60
N SER A 196 -1.68 -8.34 -7.08
CA SER A 196 -0.62 -7.75 -7.90
C SER A 196 0.27 -8.84 -8.53
N ILE A 197 0.46 -8.76 -9.84
CA ILE A 197 1.25 -9.69 -10.64
C ILE A 197 2.14 -8.95 -11.65
N LEU A 198 3.16 -9.66 -12.14
CA LEU A 198 3.83 -9.29 -13.39
C LEU A 198 2.97 -9.84 -14.53
N GLU A 199 2.31 -8.96 -15.26
CA GLU A 199 1.44 -9.35 -16.37
C GLU A 199 2.28 -9.46 -17.65
N ARG A 200 2.05 -10.52 -18.44
CA ARG A 200 2.43 -10.62 -19.85
C ARG A 200 1.18 -10.43 -20.70
N ASP A 201 1.17 -9.40 -21.55
CA ASP A 201 0.03 -9.08 -22.41
C ASP A 201 0.25 -9.60 -23.83
N ASP A 202 -0.31 -10.78 -24.11
CA ASP A 202 -0.19 -11.44 -25.42
C ASP A 202 -0.83 -10.62 -26.57
N SER A 203 -1.75 -9.70 -26.25
CA SER A 203 -2.37 -8.79 -27.23
C SER A 203 -1.48 -7.61 -27.63
N LYS A 204 -0.35 -7.43 -26.92
CA LYS A 204 0.60 -6.32 -27.07
C LYS A 204 2.03 -6.84 -27.22
N ASP A 205 2.26 -7.81 -28.10
CA ASP A 205 3.59 -8.35 -28.40
C ASP A 205 4.35 -8.83 -27.14
N GLU A 206 3.61 -9.45 -26.20
CA GLU A 206 4.13 -9.94 -24.91
C GLU A 206 4.77 -8.85 -24.01
N VAL A 207 4.37 -7.59 -24.17
CA VAL A 207 4.83 -6.50 -23.29
C VAL A 207 4.44 -6.80 -21.84
N LEU A 208 5.39 -6.55 -20.94
CA LEU A 208 5.20 -6.77 -19.52
C LEU A 208 4.63 -5.54 -18.82
N TRP A 209 3.80 -5.78 -17.81
CA TRP A 209 3.14 -4.75 -17.02
C TRP A 209 3.17 -5.08 -15.53
N ASN A 210 3.25 -4.05 -14.70
CA ASN A 210 2.92 -4.17 -13.29
C ASN A 210 1.42 -3.98 -13.14
N THR A 211 0.71 -5.05 -12.75
CA THR A 211 -0.73 -5.13 -12.88
C THR A 211 -1.37 -5.63 -11.59
N ALA A 212 -2.46 -4.99 -11.19
CA ALA A 212 -3.33 -5.45 -10.12
C ALA A 212 -4.63 -5.93 -10.74
N VAL A 213 -4.94 -7.19 -10.50
CA VAL A 213 -6.18 -7.84 -10.95
C VAL A 213 -7.18 -7.78 -9.81
N VAL A 214 -8.41 -7.34 -10.10
CA VAL A 214 -9.51 -7.27 -9.15
C VAL A 214 -10.47 -8.41 -9.40
N ILE A 215 -10.62 -9.29 -8.42
CA ILE A 215 -11.41 -10.51 -8.49
C ILE A 215 -12.59 -10.37 -7.54
N SER A 216 -13.81 -10.49 -8.05
CA SER A 216 -15.02 -10.43 -7.23
C SER A 216 -15.15 -11.65 -6.31
N ASN A 217 -15.99 -11.53 -5.29
CA ASN A 217 -16.37 -12.64 -4.41
C ASN A 217 -17.08 -13.80 -5.12
N SER A 218 -17.56 -13.60 -6.36
CA SER A 218 -18.07 -14.68 -7.21
C SER A 218 -16.98 -15.44 -7.97
N GLY A 219 -15.71 -15.03 -7.85
CA GLY A 219 -14.59 -15.52 -8.64
C GLY A 219 -14.45 -14.87 -10.01
N ALA A 220 -15.44 -14.11 -10.47
CA ALA A 220 -15.33 -13.36 -11.72
C ALA A 220 -14.31 -12.22 -11.61
N ILE A 221 -13.48 -12.06 -12.64
CA ILE A 221 -12.54 -10.94 -12.76
C ILE A 221 -13.34 -9.69 -13.12
N ILE A 222 -13.26 -8.67 -12.26
CA ILE A 222 -13.93 -7.37 -12.48
C ILE A 222 -13.13 -6.54 -13.48
N GLY A 223 -11.80 -6.63 -13.40
CA GLY A 223 -10.89 -5.98 -14.33
C GLY A 223 -9.48 -5.90 -13.76
N LYS A 224 -8.66 -5.05 -14.37
CA LYS A 224 -7.27 -4.83 -13.98
C LYS A 224 -6.89 -3.35 -14.01
N SER A 225 -5.91 -2.98 -13.18
CA SER A 225 -5.24 -1.69 -13.20
C SER A 225 -3.75 -1.90 -13.42
N ARG A 226 -3.10 -1.03 -14.19
CA ARG A 226 -1.66 -1.07 -14.46
C ARG A 226 -0.96 0.12 -13.80
N LYS A 227 0.30 -0.05 -13.40
CA LYS A 227 1.10 1.02 -12.77
C LYS A 227 1.25 2.22 -13.72
N ASN A 228 0.74 3.38 -13.30
CA ASN A 228 0.73 4.61 -14.09
C ASN A 228 2.10 5.31 -14.10
N HIS A 229 2.84 5.22 -13.01
CA HIS A 229 4.13 5.92 -12.86
C HIS A 229 5.23 4.91 -12.52
N ILE A 230 6.23 4.83 -13.38
CA ILE A 230 7.33 3.87 -13.23
C ILE A 230 8.57 4.59 -12.69
N PRO A 231 9.12 4.17 -11.53
CA PRO A 231 10.39 4.69 -11.04
C PRO A 231 11.52 4.35 -12.00
N ARG A 232 12.43 5.32 -12.16
CA ARG A 232 13.64 5.19 -13.01
C ARG A 232 14.93 5.52 -12.24
N ILE A 233 14.88 5.53 -10.92
CA ILE A 233 15.94 6.09 -10.06
C ILE A 233 16.50 5.00 -9.14
N GLY A 234 17.82 4.89 -9.09
CA GLY A 234 18.55 3.99 -8.17
C GLY A 234 18.38 2.51 -8.52
N ASP A 235 18.13 1.69 -7.49
CA ASP A 235 17.92 0.24 -7.60
C ASP A 235 16.52 -0.11 -8.12
N PHE A 236 15.61 0.86 -8.18
CA PHE A 236 14.27 0.72 -8.74
C PHE A 236 14.28 1.03 -10.25
N GLN A 237 14.92 0.17 -11.04
CA GLN A 237 14.90 0.24 -12.52
C GLN A 237 13.78 -0.59 -13.13
N GLU A 238 12.57 -0.36 -12.64
CA GLU A 238 11.35 -1.04 -13.10
C GLU A 238 11.10 -0.82 -14.60
N SER A 239 11.52 0.32 -15.16
CA SER A 239 11.39 0.66 -16.58
C SER A 239 12.15 -0.28 -17.52
N THR A 240 13.08 -1.09 -17.00
CA THR A 240 13.78 -2.13 -17.78
C THR A 240 12.86 -3.32 -18.09
N TYR A 241 11.82 -3.52 -17.27
CA TYR A 241 10.97 -4.70 -17.31
C TYR A 241 9.60 -4.39 -17.92
N PHE A 242 8.93 -3.34 -17.48
CA PHE A 242 7.53 -3.05 -17.85
C PHE A 242 7.27 -1.57 -18.18
N MET A 243 6.12 -1.33 -18.82
CA MET A 243 5.76 -0.04 -19.43
C MET A 243 4.69 0.72 -18.64
N GLU A 244 4.64 2.05 -18.80
CA GLU A 244 3.67 2.94 -18.15
C GLU A 244 2.24 2.67 -18.68
N SER A 245 1.30 2.49 -17.75
CA SER A 245 -0.09 2.17 -18.05
C SER A 245 -0.77 3.15 -19.01
N THR A 246 -1.66 2.60 -19.83
CA THR A 246 -2.61 3.34 -20.68
C THR A 246 -4.06 3.23 -20.20
N LEU A 247 -4.29 2.58 -19.05
CA LEU A 247 -5.63 2.29 -18.52
C LEU A 247 -6.20 3.43 -17.63
N GLY A 248 -5.40 4.47 -17.36
CA GLY A 248 -5.81 5.59 -16.52
C GLY A 248 -6.00 5.20 -15.06
N HIS A 249 -7.12 5.62 -14.46
CA HIS A 249 -7.43 5.39 -13.05
C HIS A 249 -8.76 4.65 -12.90
N PRO A 250 -8.82 3.35 -13.27
CA PRO A 250 -10.06 2.60 -13.21
C PRO A 250 -10.54 2.46 -11.76
N VAL A 251 -11.85 2.56 -11.58
CA VAL A 251 -12.53 2.41 -10.30
C VAL A 251 -13.41 1.17 -10.41
N PHE A 252 -13.34 0.30 -9.41
CA PHE A 252 -14.02 -1.00 -9.42
C PHE A 252 -15.17 -0.98 -8.42
N GLU A 253 -16.38 -1.21 -8.91
CA GLU A 253 -17.57 -1.40 -8.07
C GLU A 253 -17.70 -2.86 -7.68
N THR A 254 -17.87 -3.12 -6.38
CA THR A 254 -17.97 -4.47 -5.82
C THR A 254 -19.10 -4.55 -4.81
N ALA A 255 -19.44 -5.77 -4.39
CA ALA A 255 -20.43 -6.00 -3.34
C ALA A 255 -20.11 -5.23 -2.03
N PHE A 256 -18.82 -5.00 -1.75
CA PHE A 256 -18.38 -4.43 -0.48
C PHE A 256 -18.03 -2.95 -0.57
N GLY A 257 -17.82 -2.40 -1.76
CA GLY A 257 -17.62 -0.97 -1.94
C GLY A 257 -17.07 -0.64 -3.31
N VAL A 258 -16.80 0.64 -3.50
CA VAL A 258 -16.16 1.18 -4.69
C VAL A 258 -14.73 1.54 -4.32
N PHE A 259 -13.74 0.99 -5.02
CA PHE A 259 -12.34 1.27 -4.73
C PHE A 259 -11.52 1.51 -6.00
N ASN A 260 -10.49 2.34 -5.84
CA ASN A 260 -9.46 2.57 -6.82
C ASN A 260 -8.15 1.96 -6.31
N LEU A 261 -7.30 1.53 -7.23
CA LEU A 261 -5.99 1.00 -6.92
C LEU A 261 -4.92 2.01 -7.31
N LEU A 262 -4.23 2.53 -6.29
CA LEU A 262 -3.05 3.36 -6.46
C LEU A 262 -1.80 2.54 -6.13
N PHE A 263 -0.97 2.30 -7.14
CA PHE A 263 0.37 1.81 -6.94
C PHE A 263 1.24 2.93 -6.36
N LEU A 264 1.48 2.88 -5.06
CA LEU A 264 2.41 3.80 -4.40
C LEU A 264 3.84 3.39 -4.73
N LEU A 265 4.69 4.37 -5.02
CA LEU A 265 6.14 4.21 -4.99
C LEU A 265 6.54 3.66 -3.62
N LEU A 266 7.12 2.46 -3.60
CA LEU A 266 7.86 1.94 -2.45
C LEU A 266 9.11 2.81 -2.23
N ARG A 267 8.91 4.00 -1.64
CA ARG A 267 9.97 4.74 -0.96
C ARG A 267 9.60 4.79 0.51
N SER A 268 9.84 3.69 1.21
CA SER A 268 9.62 3.66 2.65
C SER A 268 10.59 4.61 3.35
N ARG A 269 10.04 5.43 4.25
CA ARG A 269 10.75 5.78 5.48
C ARG A 269 10.92 4.47 6.26
N THR A 270 12.16 4.11 6.55
CA THR A 270 12.59 3.00 7.43
C THR A 270 12.00 1.63 7.09
N PHE A 271 12.57 0.93 6.10
CA PHE A 271 12.10 -0.37 5.58
C PHE A 271 12.81 -1.58 6.23
N ASP A 272 13.93 -1.39 6.93
CA ASP A 272 14.76 -2.50 7.39
C ASP A 272 14.15 -3.30 8.57
N ASP A 273 13.31 -2.68 9.41
CA ASP A 273 12.71 -3.39 10.56
C ASP A 273 11.41 -4.15 10.21
N TYR A 274 10.80 -3.88 9.05
CA TYR A 274 9.53 -4.49 8.63
C TYR A 274 9.69 -5.71 7.69
N LEU A 275 10.85 -5.88 7.05
CA LEU A 275 11.07 -6.95 6.07
C LEU A 275 11.15 -8.36 6.67
N ASN A 276 11.38 -8.48 7.98
CA ASN A 276 11.58 -9.77 8.66
C ASN A 276 10.33 -10.29 9.38
N LYS A 277 9.20 -9.59 9.29
CA LYS A 277 7.96 -10.00 9.95
C LYS A 277 6.82 -10.12 8.95
N GLU A 278 6.09 -11.21 9.07
CA GLU A 278 4.93 -11.51 8.24
C GLU A 278 3.68 -10.94 8.91
N HIS A 279 2.96 -10.10 8.19
CA HIS A 279 1.87 -9.31 8.74
C HIS A 279 0.59 -9.47 7.93
N LEU A 280 -0.50 -9.74 8.63
CA LEU A 280 -1.86 -9.63 8.15
C LEU A 280 -2.57 -8.57 8.99
N VAL A 281 -2.95 -7.46 8.36
CA VAL A 281 -3.66 -6.36 9.03
C VAL A 281 -5.08 -6.28 8.50
N CYS A 282 -6.07 -6.45 9.38
CA CYS A 282 -7.47 -6.26 9.03
C CYS A 282 -7.99 -4.92 9.58
N PHE A 283 -8.75 -4.21 8.77
CA PHE A 283 -9.44 -2.97 9.12
C PHE A 283 -10.94 -3.20 9.04
N GLU A 284 -11.73 -2.81 10.05
CA GLU A 284 -13.20 -2.76 10.03
C GLU A 284 -13.73 -1.33 9.86
#